data_AF-A0A8J5NN31-F1
#
_entry.id   AF-A0A8J5NN31-F1
#
_cell.length_a   1.000
_cell.length_b   1.000
_cell.length_c   1.000
_cell.angle_alpha   90.00
_cell.angle_beta   90.00
_cell.angle_gamma   90.00
#
_symmetry.space_group_name_H-M   'P 1'
#
loop_
_entity.id
_entity.type
_entity.pdbx_description
1 polymer ?
#
loop_
_entity_poly.entity_id
_entity_poly.type
_entity_poly.pdbx_seq_one_letter_code
_entity_poly.pdbx_strand_id
1 'polypeptide(L)'
;MTPEYEVKLLLKPTAVLSLDKELKGTILSTFDMPPSVAKQSIQFLDTDSKDIYAASWSACICKTENNNSSEPMYKKRYTIVGGDIDAALTTADNNSFDAGNVKYKAQFE
;
A
#
# COMPACT_ATOMS: atom_id res chain seq x y z
N MET A 1 16.14 10.82 7.77
CA MET A 1 14.95 10.11 8.28
C MET A 1 15.11 8.66 7.88
N THR A 2 14.91 7.68 8.78
CA THR A 2 14.90 6.27 8.39
C THR A 2 13.56 6.00 7.70
N PRO A 3 13.52 5.56 6.43
CA PRO A 3 12.26 5.27 5.76
C PRO A 3 11.51 4.15 6.49
N GLU A 4 10.20 4.29 6.61
CA GLU A 4 9.32 3.19 6.99
C GLU A 4 9.03 2.38 5.72
N TYR A 5 9.38 1.10 5.75
CA TYR A 5 9.18 0.18 4.63
C TYR A 5 8.00 -0.74 4.93
N GLU A 6 7.08 -0.84 3.97
CA GLU A 6 6.04 -1.85 3.97
C GLU A 6 6.35 -2.90 2.88
N VAL A 7 6.10 -4.18 3.14
CA VAL A 7 6.26 -5.25 2.15
C VAL A 7 4.93 -5.94 1.93
N LYS A 8 4.50 -6.05 0.68
CA LYS A 8 3.28 -6.77 0.30
C LYS A 8 3.58 -8.06 -0.44
N LEU A 9 2.98 -9.14 0.05
CA LEU A 9 3.16 -10.49 -0.49
C LEU A 9 1.84 -10.98 -1.10
N LEU A 10 1.91 -11.49 -2.33
CA LEU A 10 0.80 -12.23 -2.92
C LEU A 10 0.89 -13.70 -2.49
N LEU A 11 -0.02 -14.10 -1.59
CA LEU A 11 -0.01 -15.44 -1.00
C LEU A 11 -1.10 -16.33 -1.59
N LYS A 12 -0.84 -17.65 -1.66
CA LYS A 12 -1.85 -18.63 -2.07
C LYS A 12 -2.94 -18.73 -1.00
N PRO A 13 -4.24 -18.55 -1.32
CA PRO A 13 -5.31 -18.59 -0.31
C PRO A 13 -5.32 -19.89 0.50
N THR A 14 -5.09 -21.05 -0.14
CA THR A 14 -5.07 -22.36 0.55
C THR A 14 -3.92 -22.50 1.54
N ALA A 15 -2.85 -21.71 1.39
CA ALA A 15 -1.74 -21.69 2.34
C ALA A 15 -2.10 -20.92 3.61
N VAL A 16 -2.89 -19.84 3.49
CA VAL A 16 -3.08 -18.86 4.58
C VAL A 16 -4.48 -18.82 5.19
N LEU A 17 -5.52 -19.26 4.47
CA LEU A 17 -6.91 -19.25 4.93
C LEU A 17 -7.37 -20.63 5.39
N SER A 18 -8.25 -20.66 6.38
CA SER A 18 -9.04 -21.82 6.80
C SER A 18 -10.22 -22.07 5.84
N LEU A 19 -10.98 -23.15 6.06
CA LEU A 19 -12.21 -23.42 5.33
C LEU A 19 -13.28 -22.34 5.56
N ASP A 20 -13.25 -21.69 6.72
CA ASP A 20 -14.15 -20.59 7.08
C ASP A 20 -13.72 -19.24 6.47
N LYS A 21 -12.68 -19.23 5.64
CA LYS A 21 -12.07 -18.04 4.99
C LYS A 21 -11.43 -17.05 5.96
N GLU A 22 -11.12 -17.50 7.17
CA GLU A 22 -10.36 -16.75 8.16
C GLU A 22 -8.86 -17.08 8.08
N LEU A 23 -7.99 -16.21 8.59
CA LEU A 23 -6.56 -16.52 8.68
C LEU A 23 -6.32 -17.74 9.58
N LYS A 24 -5.47 -18.66 9.13
CA LYS A 24 -5.05 -19.81 9.96
C LYS A 24 -4.34 -19.30 11.21
N GLY A 25 -4.55 -19.99 12.34
CA GLY A 25 -3.91 -19.65 13.61
C GLY A 25 -2.38 -19.54 13.52
N THR A 26 -1.74 -20.39 12.70
CA THR A 26 -0.28 -20.31 12.46
C THR A 26 0.13 -19.01 11.80
N ILE A 27 -0.66 -18.48 10.86
CA ILE A 27 -0.36 -17.20 10.19
C ILE A 27 -0.55 -16.04 11.18
N LEU A 28 -1.62 -16.08 11.98
CA LEU A 28 -1.84 -15.08 13.02
C LEU A 28 -0.66 -15.01 13.98
N SER A 29 -0.18 -16.16 14.47
CA SER A 29 0.95 -16.22 15.40
C SER A 29 2.30 -15.86 14.77
N THR A 30 2.53 -16.20 13.49
CA THR A 30 3.82 -15.92 12.84
C THR A 30 4.01 -14.43 12.55
N PHE A 31 2.93 -13.71 12.27
CA PHE A 31 2.97 -12.28 11.92
C PHE A 31 2.43 -11.37 13.03
N ASP A 32 2.21 -11.92 14.24
CA ASP A 32 1.61 -11.20 15.38
C ASP A 32 0.34 -10.41 15.00
N MET A 33 -0.49 -11.01 14.14
CA MET A 33 -1.66 -10.34 13.60
C MET A 33 -2.80 -10.33 14.64
N PRO A 34 -3.56 -9.22 14.74
CA PRO A 34 -4.72 -9.17 15.61
C PRO A 34 -5.78 -10.18 15.13
N PRO A 35 -6.54 -10.81 16.04
CA PRO A 35 -7.60 -11.75 15.68
C PRO A 35 -8.84 -11.06 15.12
N SER A 36 -8.90 -9.72 15.16
CA SER A 36 -10.03 -8.94 14.66
C SER A 36 -9.90 -8.68 13.15
N VAL A 37 -11.01 -8.89 12.45
CA VAL A 37 -11.12 -8.54 11.03
C VAL A 37 -11.36 -7.04 10.89
N ALA A 38 -10.49 -6.35 10.16
CA ALA A 38 -10.70 -4.97 9.75
C ALA A 38 -11.31 -4.95 8.34
N LYS A 39 -12.53 -4.42 8.20
CA LYS A 39 -13.13 -4.18 6.89
C LYS A 39 -12.76 -2.80 6.38
N GLN A 40 -12.33 -2.74 5.12
CA GLN A 40 -11.93 -1.52 4.45
C GLN A 40 -12.62 -1.41 3.09
N SER A 41 -13.14 -0.23 2.78
CA SER A 41 -13.66 0.13 1.47
C SER A 41 -12.70 1.12 0.82
N ILE A 42 -12.33 0.86 -0.44
CA ILE A 42 -11.42 1.71 -1.20
C ILE A 42 -12.12 2.13 -2.48
N GLN A 43 -12.26 3.44 -2.68
CA GLN A 43 -12.72 4.02 -3.93
C GLN A 43 -11.52 4.57 -4.70
N PHE A 44 -11.26 4.03 -5.88
CA PHE A 44 -10.26 4.57 -6.80
C PHE A 44 -10.88 5.68 -7.64
N LEU A 45 -10.16 6.79 -7.76
CA LEU A 45 -10.56 7.96 -8.53
C LEU A 45 -9.67 8.05 -9.77
N ASP A 46 -10.30 8.18 -10.94
CA ASP A 46 -9.62 8.36 -12.22
C ASP A 46 -10.54 9.08 -13.22
N THR A 47 -9.99 9.45 -14.37
CA THR A 47 -10.76 9.90 -15.53
C THR A 47 -11.37 8.70 -16.27
N ASP A 48 -12.33 8.94 -17.16
CA ASP A 48 -12.87 7.88 -18.05
C ASP A 48 -11.78 7.20 -18.89
N SER A 49 -10.74 7.96 -19.24
CA SER A 49 -9.56 7.49 -19.99
C SER A 49 -8.48 6.84 -19.13
N LYS A 50 -8.64 6.82 -17.80
CA LYS A 50 -7.66 6.30 -16.84
C LYS A 50 -6.31 7.04 -16.86
N ASP A 51 -6.33 8.35 -17.05
CA ASP A 51 -5.12 9.17 -17.21
C ASP A 51 -4.25 9.16 -15.94
N ILE A 52 -4.86 9.09 -14.74
CA ILE A 52 -4.12 9.05 -13.47
C ILE A 52 -3.35 7.74 -13.37
N TYR A 53 -4.01 6.62 -13.66
CA TYR A 53 -3.36 5.31 -13.68
C TYR A 53 -2.26 5.23 -14.74
N ALA A 54 -2.50 5.75 -15.96
CA ALA A 54 -1.50 5.79 -17.03
C ALA A 54 -0.27 6.61 -16.64
N ALA A 55 -0.44 7.64 -15.81
CA ALA A 55 0.65 8.42 -15.23
C ALA A 55 1.32 7.74 -14.02
N SER A 56 1.09 6.44 -13.77
CA SER A 56 1.59 5.66 -12.62
C SER A 56 1.16 6.23 -11.26
N TRP A 57 0.05 6.94 -11.22
CA TRP A 57 -0.55 7.44 -9.98
C TRP A 57 -1.75 6.59 -9.58
N SER A 58 -2.11 6.66 -8.31
CA SER A 58 -3.37 6.12 -7.80
C SER A 58 -3.88 7.06 -6.73
N ALA A 59 -5.01 7.73 -7.03
CA ALA A 59 -5.76 8.51 -6.07
C ALA A 59 -6.88 7.63 -5.52
N CYS A 60 -6.96 7.48 -4.21
CA CYS A 60 -8.04 6.74 -3.60
C CYS A 60 -8.57 7.39 -2.32
N ILE A 61 -9.85 7.16 -2.06
CA ILE A 61 -10.46 7.44 -0.76
C ILE A 61 -10.58 6.10 -0.05
N CYS A 62 -9.95 6.02 1.12
CA CYS A 62 -9.96 4.85 1.96
C CYS A 62 -10.86 5.08 3.18
N LYS A 63 -11.73 4.12 3.48
CA LYS A 63 -12.55 4.12 4.70
C LYS A 63 -12.51 2.76 5.38
N THR A 64 -12.10 2.75 6.65
CA THR A 64 -12.19 1.58 7.52
C THR A 64 -13.51 1.62 8.27
N GLU A 65 -14.23 0.49 8.37
CA GLU A 65 -15.62 0.41 8.87
C GLU A 65 -15.82 1.08 10.25
N ASN A 66 -14.82 0.96 11.14
CA ASN A 66 -14.86 1.52 12.50
C ASN A 66 -14.11 2.86 12.64
N ASN A 67 -13.78 3.52 11.52
CA ASN A 67 -13.16 4.84 11.52
C ASN A 67 -14.10 5.86 10.86
N ASN A 68 -14.33 6.97 11.57
CA ASN A 68 -15.17 8.06 11.08
C ASN A 68 -14.44 9.00 10.12
N SER A 69 -13.10 8.93 10.04
CA SER A 69 -12.33 9.66 9.02
C SER A 69 -12.29 8.88 7.70
N SER A 70 -12.53 9.59 6.60
CA SER A 70 -12.13 9.17 5.26
C SER A 70 -10.82 9.85 4.92
N GLU A 71 -9.81 9.08 4.56
CA GLU A 71 -8.48 9.61 4.27
C GLU A 71 -8.20 9.54 2.77
N PRO A 72 -7.98 10.70 2.10
CA PRO A 72 -7.51 10.69 0.72
C PRO A 72 -6.04 10.26 0.70
N MET A 73 -5.74 9.25 -0.10
CA MET A 73 -4.40 8.71 -0.30
C MET A 73 -3.98 8.89 -1.75
N TYR A 74 -2.71 9.28 -1.96
CA TYR A 74 -2.10 9.39 -3.26
C TYR A 74 -0.85 8.51 -3.28
N LYS A 75 -0.77 7.59 -4.25
CA LYS A 75 0.37 6.69 -4.43
C LYS A 75 0.97 6.86 -5.81
N LYS A 76 2.28 7.12 -5.88
CA LYS A 76 3.06 7.08 -7.12
C LYS A 76 3.82 5.76 -7.20
N ARG A 77 3.73 5.06 -8.32
CA ARG A 77 4.46 3.81 -8.56
C ARG A 77 5.68 4.06 -9.44
N TYR A 78 6.80 3.48 -9.06
CA TYR A 78 8.03 3.44 -9.84
C TYR A 78 8.31 2.01 -10.26
N THR A 79 8.65 1.81 -11.52
CA THR A 79 8.98 0.46 -12.03
C THR A 79 10.39 0.11 -11.62
N ILE A 80 10.56 -1.05 -10.98
CA ILE A 80 11.89 -1.60 -10.68
C ILE A 80 12.38 -2.33 -11.93
N VAL A 81 13.43 -1.79 -12.57
CA VAL A 81 14.02 -2.38 -13.78
C VAL A 81 15.24 -3.20 -13.37
N GLY A 82 15.32 -4.45 -13.85
CA GLY A 82 16.47 -5.33 -13.54
C GLY A 82 16.63 -5.70 -12.06
N GLY A 83 15.61 -5.46 -11.22
CA GLY A 83 15.71 -5.66 -9.77
C GLY A 83 16.42 -4.53 -9.02
N ASP A 84 16.74 -3.43 -9.69
CA ASP A 84 17.46 -2.29 -9.09
C ASP A 84 16.50 -1.37 -8.32
N ILE A 85 16.38 -1.63 -7.03
CA ILE A 85 15.54 -0.85 -6.11
C ILE A 85 16.16 0.52 -5.85
N ASP A 86 17.48 0.62 -5.73
CA ASP A 86 18.18 1.87 -5.41
C ASP A 86 18.03 2.90 -6.53
N ALA A 87 18.04 2.48 -7.79
CA ALA A 87 17.75 3.35 -8.93
C ALA A 87 16.29 3.86 -8.92
N ALA A 88 15.33 3.02 -8.53
CA ALA A 88 13.93 3.42 -8.41
C ALA A 88 13.74 4.44 -7.27
N LEU A 89 14.39 4.22 -6.12
CA LEU A 89 14.39 5.15 -4.98
C LEU A 89 15.03 6.48 -5.35
N THR A 90 16.19 6.46 -6.02
CA THR A 90 16.86 7.67 -6.51
C THR A 90 15.96 8.48 -7.46
N THR A 91 15.19 7.79 -8.31
CA THR A 91 14.23 8.46 -9.20
C THR A 91 13.07 9.08 -8.43
N ALA A 92 12.57 8.42 -7.38
CA ALA A 92 11.54 8.97 -6.51
C ALA A 92 12.05 10.22 -5.75
N ASP A 93 13.26 10.17 -5.21
CA ASP A 93 13.90 11.29 -4.53
C ASP A 93 14.05 12.51 -5.45
N ASN A 94 14.53 12.29 -6.68
CA ASN A 94 14.64 13.35 -7.69
C ASN A 94 13.28 13.98 -8.06
N ASN A 95 12.18 13.24 -7.90
CA ASN A 95 10.82 13.73 -8.10
C ASN A 95 10.20 14.36 -6.84
N SER A 96 11.04 14.76 -5.86
CA SER A 96 10.62 15.43 -4.62
C SER A 96 9.77 14.56 -3.67
N PHE A 97 9.92 13.23 -3.76
CA PHE A 97 9.44 12.30 -2.73
C PHE A 97 10.49 12.01 -1.66
N ASP A 98 11.52 12.86 -1.57
CA ASP A 98 12.52 12.76 -0.53
C ASP A 98 11.94 12.96 0.88
N ALA A 99 12.67 12.48 1.88
CA ALA A 99 12.27 12.57 3.28
C ALA A 99 12.32 14.01 3.87
N GLY A 100 12.69 15.01 3.08
CA GLY A 100 12.70 16.42 3.47
C GLY A 100 11.34 17.10 3.32
N ASN A 101 10.43 16.53 2.53
CA ASN A 101 9.10 17.07 2.32
C ASN A 101 8.15 16.76 3.50
N VAL A 102 8.08 17.67 4.47
CA VAL A 102 7.23 17.54 5.67
C VAL A 102 5.75 17.85 5.42
N LYS A 103 5.37 18.27 4.21
CA LYS A 103 3.98 18.67 3.91
C LYS A 103 3.03 17.46 3.92
N TYR A 104 3.54 16.27 3.65
CA TYR A 104 2.79 15.02 3.63
C TYR A 104 3.58 13.94 4.35
N LYS A 105 2.89 13.06 5.10
CA LYS A 105 3.52 11.84 5.62
C LYS A 105 3.81 10.92 4.43
N ALA A 106 5.08 10.76 4.10
CA ALA A 106 5.53 9.86 3.05
C ALA A 106 5.80 8.46 3.60
N GLN A 107 5.42 7.43 2.84
CA GLN A 107 5.68 6.02 3.15
C GLN A 107 6.12 5.33 1.85
N PHE A 108 7.09 4.42 1.95
CA PHE A 108 7.51 3.57 0.83
C PHE A 108 6.92 2.17 1.00
N GLU A 109 6.36 1.63 -0.09
CA GLU A 109 5.67 0.34 -0.17
C GLU A 109 6.16 -0.45 -1.39
#